data_AF-A0A5C7BCV8-F1
#
_entry.id   AF-A0A5C7BCV8-F1
#
_cell.length_a   1.000
_cell.length_b   1.000
_cell.length_c   1.000
_cell.angle_alpha   90.00
_cell.angle_beta   90.00
_cell.angle_gamma   90.00
#
_symmetry.space_group_name_H-M   'P 1'
#
loop_
_entity.id
_entity.type
_entity.pdbx_description
1 polymer ?
#
loop_
_entity_poly.entity_id
_entity_poly.type
_entity_poly.pdbx_seq_one_letter_code
_entity_poly.pdbx_strand_id
1 'polypeptide(L)'
;MASSGAMNILDFVEAGEGNDLTNAFLRLAKKINENPNPVWESLGGKVIVPAGTYSIKRQIVFLKPGVHIVGEGIQSTKLLLTADLGELGAVFKFDSDIAGYSTVGVCVKDISINMASHTGSAIVLRKPYDGFILENINIDNLADSGIGIVIEPNNDDNPSDKVSQTLTAINVLVKHTNMTATAPCFYAEALQEAVFINCKAFGGPESYVNQAPCHGFLFVDCRGITLIGCSVAFTGLHGISIVCSNRPSTGFFLYGTTAESCKGIVKASGSVNSSVSQLYIDSIRAEGGTENTAGTFSLNKVIEASINSGSNSVTIDSQSALVSVSSLDVGKVKNSGQNCLVIGLPSGANNGYSINASAFSVAKEGTKIINGNTDLIEMHASGARVVAINYPWSEGNTSLSLLTNRKGKMGFERVMLGEENSAGTGFRALKIAN
;
A
#
# COMPACT_ATOMS: atom_id res chain seq x y z
N MET A 1 -41.34 -5.93 1.92
CA MET A 1 -40.76 -4.59 1.76
C MET A 1 -41.22 -3.73 2.93
N ALA A 2 -40.50 -3.78 4.05
CA ALA A 2 -40.79 -2.93 5.20
C ALA A 2 -40.04 -1.61 5.01
N SER A 3 -40.76 -0.48 5.00
CA SER A 3 -40.15 0.85 5.03
C SER A 3 -39.46 1.02 6.39
N SER A 4 -38.15 0.83 6.47
CA SER A 4 -37.39 1.28 7.64
C SER A 4 -37.24 2.80 7.50
N GLY A 5 -38.19 3.53 8.10
CA GLY A 5 -38.06 4.98 8.28
C GLY A 5 -36.72 5.27 8.93
N ALA A 6 -36.00 6.26 8.40
CA ALA A 6 -34.75 6.69 9.00
C ALA A 6 -35.02 7.11 10.45
N MET A 7 -34.22 6.61 11.38
CA MET A 7 -34.32 6.92 12.81
C MET A 7 -33.47 8.15 13.10
N ASN A 8 -34.05 9.20 13.69
CA ASN A 8 -33.26 10.33 14.17
C ASN A 8 -32.67 9.97 15.54
N ILE A 9 -31.36 10.14 15.72
CA ILE A 9 -30.73 9.84 17.02
C ILE A 9 -31.32 10.68 18.17
N LEU A 10 -31.82 11.89 17.87
CA LEU A 10 -32.45 12.77 18.86
C LEU A 10 -33.77 12.22 19.40
N ASP A 11 -34.45 11.32 18.67
CA ASP A 11 -35.67 10.65 19.16
C ASP A 11 -35.37 9.70 20.33
N PHE A 12 -34.09 9.37 20.55
CA PHE A 12 -33.61 8.50 21.61
C PHE A 12 -32.99 9.28 22.77
N VAL A 13 -32.97 10.62 22.74
CA VAL A 13 -32.43 11.45 23.82
C VAL A 13 -33.47 11.64 24.92
N GLU A 14 -33.08 11.40 26.17
CA GLU A 14 -33.94 11.61 27.34
C GLU A 14 -33.69 12.98 27.99
N ALA A 15 -34.66 13.45 28.78
CA ALA A 15 -34.57 14.74 29.47
C ALA A 15 -33.32 14.80 30.39
N GLY A 16 -32.52 15.85 30.23
CA GLY A 16 -31.31 16.07 31.03
C GLY A 16 -30.01 15.54 30.39
N GLU A 17 -30.06 14.81 29.28
CA GLU A 17 -28.86 14.32 28.58
C GLU A 17 -28.23 15.38 27.64
N GLY A 18 -29.01 16.36 27.19
CA GLY A 18 -28.53 17.48 26.39
C GLY A 18 -27.85 17.02 25.09
N ASN A 19 -26.60 17.44 24.88
CA ASN A 19 -25.80 17.08 23.70
C ASN A 19 -24.97 15.79 23.88
N ASP A 20 -25.12 15.08 25.01
CA ASP A 20 -24.47 13.79 25.21
C ASP A 20 -25.30 12.68 24.57
N LEU A 21 -24.86 12.20 23.41
CA LEU A 21 -25.57 11.17 22.65
C LEU A 21 -25.22 9.75 23.09
N THR A 22 -24.37 9.57 24.11
CA THR A 22 -23.91 8.23 24.50
C THR A 22 -25.08 7.31 24.83
N ASN A 23 -25.99 7.74 25.70
CA ASN A 23 -27.13 6.92 26.10
C ASN A 23 -28.14 6.75 24.96
N ALA A 24 -28.33 7.78 24.12
CA ALA A 24 -29.20 7.70 22.95
C ALA A 24 -28.71 6.63 21.97
N PHE A 25 -27.42 6.61 21.67
CA PHE A 25 -26.80 5.56 20.84
C PHE A 25 -26.86 4.18 21.51
N LEU A 26 -26.67 4.09 22.83
CA LEU A 26 -26.80 2.81 23.55
C LEU A 26 -28.23 2.25 23.52
N ARG A 27 -29.25 3.11 23.69
CA ARG A 27 -30.66 2.72 23.56
C ARG A 27 -30.99 2.28 22.13
N LEU A 28 -30.49 3.00 21.13
CA LEU A 28 -30.65 2.65 19.72
C LEU A 28 -29.96 1.31 19.38
N ALA A 29 -28.70 1.14 19.78
CA ALA A 29 -27.95 -0.09 19.57
C ALA A 29 -28.65 -1.27 20.25
N LYS A 30 -29.14 -1.10 21.48
CA LYS A 30 -29.97 -2.10 22.16
C LYS A 30 -31.22 -2.45 21.35
N LYS A 31 -31.99 -1.46 20.89
CA LYS A 31 -33.18 -1.67 20.05
C LYS A 31 -32.88 -2.45 18.76
N ILE A 32 -31.75 -2.15 18.11
CA ILE A 32 -31.32 -2.85 16.89
C ILE A 32 -30.88 -4.29 17.22
N ASN A 33 -30.03 -4.45 18.23
CA ASN A 33 -29.42 -5.73 18.58
C ASN A 33 -30.45 -6.73 19.12
N GLU A 34 -31.44 -6.26 19.88
CA GLU A 34 -32.52 -7.08 20.46
C GLU A 34 -33.69 -7.36 19.49
N ASN A 35 -33.62 -6.89 18.23
CA ASN A 35 -34.65 -7.19 17.24
C ASN A 35 -34.75 -8.72 17.03
N PRO A 36 -35.91 -9.35 17.30
CA PRO A 36 -36.05 -10.81 17.27
C PRO A 36 -36.10 -11.40 15.86
N ASN A 37 -36.25 -10.56 14.83
CA ASN A 37 -36.31 -11.03 13.45
C ASN A 37 -34.95 -11.64 13.04
N PRO A 38 -34.95 -12.69 12.20
CA PRO A 38 -33.74 -13.25 11.64
C PRO A 38 -32.88 -12.19 10.96
N VAL A 39 -31.55 -12.38 10.95
CA VAL A 39 -30.59 -11.38 10.48
C VAL A 39 -30.72 -11.05 8.99
N TRP A 40 -31.21 -11.98 8.17
CA TRP A 40 -31.55 -11.74 6.76
C TRP A 40 -32.89 -11.02 6.55
N GLU A 41 -33.70 -10.84 7.60
CA GLU A 41 -35.01 -10.17 7.57
C GLU A 41 -35.01 -8.82 8.33
N SER A 42 -33.97 -8.56 9.13
CA SER A 42 -33.82 -7.37 9.97
C SER A 42 -32.51 -6.64 9.71
N LEU A 43 -32.58 -5.58 8.92
CA LEU A 43 -31.49 -4.61 8.78
C LEU A 43 -31.52 -3.63 9.96
N GLY A 44 -30.34 -3.26 10.47
CA GLY A 44 -30.22 -2.28 11.55
C GLY A 44 -30.74 -0.88 11.19
N GLY A 45 -30.85 -0.58 9.90
CA GLY A 45 -31.53 0.59 9.38
C GLY A 45 -30.66 1.85 9.37
N LYS A 46 -31.26 2.94 8.90
CA LYS A 46 -30.58 4.24 8.77
C LYS A 46 -30.79 5.09 10.02
N VAL A 47 -29.68 5.55 10.59
CA VAL A 47 -29.60 6.45 11.74
C VAL A 47 -29.13 7.81 11.24
N ILE A 48 -29.95 8.84 11.44
CA ILE A 48 -29.60 10.22 11.12
C ILE A 48 -29.04 10.88 12.38
N VAL A 49 -27.84 11.42 12.26
CA VAL A 49 -27.21 12.28 13.26
C VAL A 49 -27.27 13.71 12.70
N PRO A 50 -28.16 14.57 13.22
CA PRO A 50 -28.35 15.90 12.63
C PRO A 50 -27.12 16.79 12.83
N ALA A 51 -27.14 17.97 12.24
CA ALA A 51 -26.09 18.97 12.46
C ALA A 51 -25.99 19.34 13.96
N GLY A 52 -24.77 19.35 14.47
CA GLY A 52 -24.48 19.63 15.88
C GLY A 52 -23.13 19.08 16.32
N THR A 53 -22.71 19.52 17.51
CA THR A 53 -21.57 18.92 18.23
C THR A 53 -22.10 18.16 19.43
N TYR A 54 -21.81 16.87 19.47
CA TYR A 54 -22.34 15.94 20.45
C TYR A 54 -21.21 15.21 21.16
N SER A 55 -21.32 14.99 22.47
CA SER A 55 -20.33 14.20 23.19
C SER A 55 -20.66 12.70 23.16
N ILE A 56 -19.62 11.87 23.10
CA ILE A 56 -19.67 10.43 23.32
C ILE A 56 -18.64 10.09 24.40
N LYS A 57 -18.99 9.22 25.34
CA LYS A 57 -18.11 8.82 26.46
C LYS A 57 -17.94 7.31 26.61
N ARG A 58 -18.59 6.51 25.76
CA ARG A 58 -18.53 5.04 25.80
C ARG A 58 -18.60 4.48 24.38
N GLN A 59 -18.06 3.27 24.22
CA GLN A 59 -18.19 2.51 22.98
C GLN A 59 -19.64 2.16 22.67
N ILE A 60 -20.02 2.33 21.41
CA ILE A 60 -21.31 1.90 20.85
C ILE A 60 -21.08 0.68 19.97
N VAL A 61 -21.74 -0.44 20.30
CA VAL A 61 -21.59 -1.70 19.58
C VAL A 61 -22.86 -2.05 18.82
N PHE A 62 -22.74 -2.20 17.51
CA PHE A 62 -23.79 -2.72 16.64
C PHE A 62 -23.47 -4.15 16.27
N LEU A 63 -24.41 -5.06 16.55
CA LEU A 63 -24.26 -6.51 16.36
C LEU A 63 -25.01 -7.04 15.13
N LYS A 64 -25.85 -6.18 14.52
CA LYS A 64 -26.67 -6.51 13.35
C LYS A 64 -26.11 -5.87 12.08
N PRO A 65 -26.27 -6.52 10.92
CA PRO A 65 -25.92 -5.94 9.63
C PRO A 65 -26.85 -4.80 9.24
N GLY A 66 -26.51 -4.08 8.17
CA GLY A 66 -27.40 -3.07 7.59
C GLY A 66 -27.52 -1.79 8.41
N VAL A 67 -26.61 -1.53 9.36
CA VAL A 67 -26.60 -0.30 10.17
C VAL A 67 -25.91 0.81 9.38
N HIS A 68 -26.64 1.90 9.13
CA HIS A 68 -26.12 3.07 8.43
C HIS A 68 -26.13 4.27 9.37
N ILE A 69 -24.96 4.76 9.79
CA ILE A 69 -24.81 6.00 10.58
C ILE A 69 -24.51 7.15 9.62
N VAL A 70 -25.41 8.12 9.55
CA VAL A 70 -25.38 9.19 8.54
C VAL A 70 -25.48 10.56 9.22
N GLY A 71 -24.41 11.36 9.11
CA GLY A 71 -24.43 12.76 9.49
C GLY A 71 -24.96 13.68 8.38
N GLU A 72 -24.94 14.99 8.62
CA GLU A 72 -25.27 16.03 7.63
C GLU A 72 -24.04 16.58 6.89
N GLY A 73 -22.83 16.19 7.29
CA GLY A 73 -21.57 16.57 6.66
C GLY A 73 -20.44 16.70 7.67
N ILE A 74 -19.19 16.54 7.19
CA ILE A 74 -17.99 16.57 8.04
C ILE A 74 -17.80 17.88 8.84
N GLN A 75 -18.35 19.00 8.38
CA GLN A 75 -18.30 20.29 9.10
C GLN A 75 -19.58 20.57 9.89
N SER A 76 -20.64 19.78 9.69
CA SER A 76 -21.96 20.01 10.27
C SER A 76 -22.25 19.08 11.44
N THR A 77 -21.85 17.81 11.35
CA THR A 77 -22.08 16.79 12.39
C THR A 77 -20.75 16.37 12.99
N LYS A 78 -20.55 16.66 14.29
CA LYS A 78 -19.33 16.34 15.03
C LYS A 78 -19.63 15.53 16.29
N LEU A 79 -18.99 14.37 16.42
CA LEU A 79 -18.91 13.62 17.67
C LEU A 79 -17.60 13.96 18.37
N LEU A 80 -17.66 14.34 19.64
CA LEU A 80 -16.52 14.62 20.48
C LEU A 80 -16.41 13.50 21.53
N LEU A 81 -15.31 12.75 21.51
CA LEU A 81 -15.01 11.81 22.56
C LEU A 81 -14.59 12.58 23.82
N THR A 82 -15.19 12.26 24.96
CA THR A 82 -14.94 12.95 26.25
C THR A 82 -14.48 12.00 27.35
N ALA A 83 -14.08 10.78 27.00
CA ALA A 83 -13.56 9.78 27.93
C ALA A 83 -12.68 8.76 27.18
N ASP A 84 -11.71 8.19 27.89
CA ASP A 84 -10.91 7.07 27.40
C ASP A 84 -11.78 5.82 27.19
N LEU A 85 -11.65 5.19 26.02
CA LEU A 85 -12.33 3.93 25.70
C LEU A 85 -11.44 2.70 25.96
N GLY A 86 -10.16 2.93 26.26
CA GLY A 86 -9.13 1.89 26.35
C GLY A 86 -8.62 1.48 24.97
N GLU A 87 -7.48 0.78 24.93
CA GLU A 87 -6.76 0.48 23.68
C GLU A 87 -7.58 -0.36 22.67
N LEU A 88 -8.49 -1.19 23.17
CA LEU A 88 -9.37 -2.05 22.35
C LEU A 88 -10.78 -1.45 22.16
N GLY A 89 -11.03 -0.26 22.71
CA GLY A 89 -12.32 0.43 22.63
C GLY A 89 -12.47 1.22 21.33
N ALA A 90 -13.71 1.50 20.93
CA ALA A 90 -13.99 2.37 19.79
C ALA A 90 -15.25 3.23 19.96
N VAL A 91 -15.35 4.37 19.29
CA VAL A 91 -16.61 5.15 19.27
C VAL A 91 -17.72 4.31 18.65
N PHE A 92 -17.48 3.78 17.46
CA PHE A 92 -18.35 2.79 16.82
C PHE A 92 -17.62 1.47 16.60
N LYS A 93 -18.22 0.39 17.09
CA LYS A 93 -17.79 -0.97 16.80
C LYS A 93 -18.90 -1.72 16.09
N PHE A 94 -18.56 -2.27 14.93
CA PHE A 94 -19.44 -3.16 14.17
C PHE A 94 -18.88 -4.58 14.27
N ASP A 95 -19.69 -5.46 14.83
CA ASP A 95 -19.35 -6.85 15.12
C ASP A 95 -20.58 -7.72 14.80
N SER A 96 -20.41 -9.03 14.70
CA SER A 96 -21.53 -9.96 14.62
C SER A 96 -21.53 -10.84 15.85
N ASP A 97 -22.67 -10.92 16.54
CA ASP A 97 -22.86 -11.85 17.66
C ASP A 97 -23.23 -13.28 17.20
N ILE A 98 -23.31 -13.50 15.88
CA ILE A 98 -23.68 -14.78 15.29
C ILE A 98 -22.43 -15.50 14.83
N ALA A 99 -22.14 -16.62 15.48
CA ALA A 99 -21.05 -17.51 15.11
C ALA A 99 -21.12 -17.88 13.62
N GLY A 100 -20.01 -17.69 12.91
CA GLY A 100 -19.89 -18.01 11.48
C GLY A 100 -20.61 -17.03 10.54
N TYR A 101 -21.23 -15.96 11.04
CA TYR A 101 -21.82 -14.92 10.20
C TYR A 101 -20.92 -13.70 10.16
N SER A 102 -20.80 -13.08 8.99
CA SER A 102 -20.04 -11.86 8.84
C SER A 102 -20.93 -10.63 9.00
N THR A 103 -20.38 -9.54 9.52
CA THR A 103 -21.09 -8.26 9.47
C THR A 103 -21.20 -7.85 8.00
N VAL A 104 -22.37 -7.38 7.55
CA VAL A 104 -22.63 -6.97 6.14
C VAL A 104 -23.41 -5.65 6.04
N GLY A 105 -23.24 -4.93 4.93
CA GLY A 105 -24.09 -3.77 4.59
C GLY A 105 -24.03 -2.61 5.58
N VAL A 106 -22.88 -2.33 6.19
CA VAL A 106 -22.71 -1.21 7.13
C VAL A 106 -22.25 0.03 6.39
N CYS A 107 -22.78 1.18 6.78
CA CYS A 107 -22.34 2.47 6.26
C CYS A 107 -22.08 3.45 7.39
N VAL A 108 -20.95 4.15 7.36
CA VAL A 108 -20.73 5.36 8.17
C VAL A 108 -20.40 6.48 7.21
N LYS A 109 -21.12 7.60 7.32
CA LYS A 109 -20.87 8.72 6.41
C LYS A 109 -21.21 10.10 6.94
N ASP A 110 -20.59 11.10 6.32
CA ASP A 110 -20.89 12.52 6.46
C ASP A 110 -20.73 13.03 7.90
N ILE A 111 -19.66 12.61 8.59
CA ILE A 111 -19.48 12.85 10.03
C ILE A 111 -18.02 13.14 10.39
N SER A 112 -17.81 14.03 11.36
CA SER A 112 -16.54 14.20 12.06
C SER A 112 -16.55 13.48 13.40
N ILE A 113 -15.45 12.79 13.74
CA ILE A 113 -15.21 12.19 15.05
C ILE A 113 -13.91 12.76 15.61
N ASN A 114 -14.03 13.61 16.62
CA ASN A 114 -12.88 14.16 17.33
C ASN A 114 -12.59 13.31 18.55
N MET A 115 -11.44 12.65 18.51
CA MET A 115 -11.01 11.73 19.56
C MET A 115 -10.43 12.47 20.77
N ALA A 116 -10.18 13.79 20.65
CA ALA A 116 -9.69 14.67 21.72
C ALA A 116 -8.48 14.11 22.49
N SER A 117 -7.62 13.34 21.79
CA SER A 117 -6.48 12.61 22.35
C SER A 117 -6.83 11.60 23.44
N HIS A 118 -8.10 11.18 23.55
CA HIS A 118 -8.51 10.03 24.35
C HIS A 118 -8.13 8.71 23.67
N THR A 119 -7.81 7.71 24.47
CA THR A 119 -7.43 6.37 24.03
C THR A 119 -8.61 5.61 23.43
N GLY A 120 -8.29 4.74 22.46
CA GLY A 120 -9.24 3.96 21.68
C GLY A 120 -9.25 4.35 20.20
N SER A 121 -10.18 3.76 19.46
CA SER A 121 -10.34 3.94 18.02
C SER A 121 -11.60 4.71 17.67
N ALA A 122 -11.68 5.30 16.48
CA ALA A 122 -12.94 5.94 16.06
C ALA A 122 -13.92 4.88 15.54
N ILE A 123 -13.48 4.03 14.60
CA ILE A 123 -14.32 3.00 13.99
C ILE A 123 -13.56 1.67 13.97
N VAL A 124 -14.14 0.64 14.57
CA VAL A 124 -13.65 -0.74 14.51
C VAL A 124 -14.66 -1.59 13.74
N LEU A 125 -14.17 -2.28 12.72
CA LEU A 125 -14.92 -3.22 11.91
C LEU A 125 -14.36 -4.62 12.15
N ARG A 126 -15.15 -5.50 12.74
CA ARG A 126 -14.78 -6.91 12.90
C ARG A 126 -15.41 -7.75 11.80
N LYS A 127 -14.57 -8.45 11.05
CA LYS A 127 -14.96 -9.29 9.93
C LYS A 127 -15.99 -8.60 9.00
N PRO A 128 -15.77 -7.34 8.56
CA PRO A 128 -16.66 -6.72 7.60
C PRO A 128 -16.65 -7.53 6.30
N TYR A 129 -17.82 -7.72 5.72
CA TYR A 129 -18.04 -8.47 4.50
C TYR A 129 -19.07 -7.74 3.68
N ASP A 130 -18.93 -7.70 2.35
CA ASP A 130 -19.89 -7.19 1.36
C ASP A 130 -20.74 -5.96 1.75
N GLY A 131 -20.47 -4.84 1.06
CA GLY A 131 -21.28 -3.63 1.18
C GLY A 131 -20.91 -2.75 2.38
N PHE A 132 -19.65 -2.80 2.83
CA PHE A 132 -19.12 -1.83 3.79
C PHE A 132 -18.70 -0.54 3.09
N ILE A 133 -19.25 0.57 3.54
CA ILE A 133 -18.98 1.90 2.98
C ILE A 133 -18.61 2.87 4.09
N LEU A 134 -17.39 3.43 4.01
CA LEU A 134 -16.94 4.56 4.81
C LEU A 134 -16.80 5.78 3.89
N GLU A 135 -17.62 6.80 4.06
CA GLU A 135 -17.67 7.90 3.09
C GLU A 135 -17.70 9.27 3.76
N ASN A 136 -16.81 10.17 3.35
CA ASN A 136 -16.78 11.55 3.83
C ASN A 136 -16.74 11.61 5.37
N ILE A 137 -15.65 11.09 5.93
CA ILE A 137 -15.42 11.00 7.38
C ILE A 137 -14.14 11.76 7.72
N ASN A 138 -14.19 12.56 8.78
CA ASN A 138 -13.00 13.20 9.34
C ASN A 138 -12.78 12.72 10.78
N ILE A 139 -11.67 12.02 11.03
CA ILE A 139 -11.23 11.60 12.35
C ILE A 139 -10.02 12.44 12.75
N ASP A 140 -10.19 13.28 13.74
CA ASP A 140 -9.15 14.19 14.21
C ASP A 140 -8.79 13.98 15.68
N ASN A 141 -7.61 14.49 16.03
CA ASN A 141 -7.03 14.44 17.35
C ASN A 141 -6.90 13.02 17.95
N LEU A 142 -6.41 12.04 17.18
CA LEU A 142 -6.12 10.71 17.75
C LEU A 142 -4.99 10.77 18.78
N ALA A 143 -5.15 9.98 19.85
CA ALA A 143 -4.10 9.70 20.82
C ALA A 143 -2.91 8.97 20.16
N ASP A 144 -1.77 8.92 20.86
CA ASP A 144 -0.52 8.35 20.34
C ASP A 144 -0.64 6.85 20.00
N SER A 145 -1.41 6.12 20.81
CA SER A 145 -1.71 4.70 20.64
C SER A 145 -3.04 4.43 19.94
N GLY A 146 -3.84 5.46 19.66
CA GLY A 146 -5.17 5.31 19.05
C GLY A 146 -5.09 5.10 17.55
N ILE A 147 -5.97 4.28 16.99
CA ILE A 147 -6.08 4.05 15.54
C ILE A 147 -7.41 4.62 15.06
N GLY A 148 -7.44 5.36 13.95
CA GLY A 148 -8.70 5.95 13.47
C GLY A 148 -9.66 4.87 12.99
N ILE A 149 -9.21 4.09 12.01
CA ILE A 149 -9.99 2.99 11.42
C ILE A 149 -9.24 1.68 11.63
N VAL A 150 -9.91 0.73 12.27
CA VAL A 150 -9.39 -0.63 12.50
C VAL A 150 -10.29 -1.64 11.79
N ILE A 151 -9.68 -2.50 11.00
CA ILE A 151 -10.35 -3.65 10.39
C ILE A 151 -9.66 -4.91 10.91
N GLU A 152 -10.38 -5.66 11.74
CA GLU A 152 -9.86 -6.85 12.42
C GLU A 152 -10.46 -8.12 11.82
N PRO A 153 -9.70 -9.24 11.80
CA PRO A 153 -10.26 -10.55 11.53
C PRO A 153 -11.30 -10.94 12.59
N ASN A 154 -12.04 -12.00 12.32
CA ASN A 154 -12.91 -12.61 13.32
C ASN A 154 -12.10 -13.03 14.57
N ASN A 155 -12.71 -12.91 15.75
CA ASN A 155 -12.11 -13.35 17.02
C ASN A 155 -12.28 -14.86 17.27
N ASP A 156 -13.08 -15.55 16.46
CA ASP A 156 -13.26 -16.99 16.58
C ASP A 156 -11.96 -17.76 16.30
N ASP A 157 -11.76 -18.84 17.07
CA ASP A 157 -10.61 -19.73 16.94
C ASP A 157 -10.60 -20.52 15.63
N ASN A 158 -11.62 -20.40 14.78
CA ASN A 158 -11.67 -21.10 13.50
C ASN A 158 -10.71 -20.42 12.49
N PRO A 159 -9.57 -21.04 12.15
CA PRO A 159 -8.59 -20.45 11.22
C PRO A 159 -9.09 -20.34 9.78
N SER A 160 -10.17 -21.05 9.42
CA SER A 160 -10.76 -21.01 8.08
C SER A 160 -11.67 -19.81 7.82
N ASP A 161 -12.09 -19.08 8.86
CA ASP A 161 -13.13 -18.04 8.77
C ASP A 161 -12.72 -16.72 9.43
N LYS A 162 -11.53 -16.22 9.05
CA LYS A 162 -10.92 -14.99 9.62
C LYS A 162 -10.89 -13.79 8.67
N VAL A 163 -11.44 -13.93 7.46
CA VAL A 163 -11.28 -12.96 6.39
C VAL A 163 -12.35 -11.88 6.45
N SER A 164 -11.91 -10.64 6.31
CA SER A 164 -12.75 -9.48 5.98
C SER A 164 -12.73 -9.26 4.46
N GLN A 165 -13.82 -8.81 3.84
CA GLN A 165 -13.92 -8.67 2.38
C GLN A 165 -14.80 -7.50 1.93
N THR A 166 -14.54 -6.95 0.75
CA THR A 166 -15.43 -6.01 0.03
C THR A 166 -15.74 -4.75 0.84
N LEU A 167 -14.71 -3.93 1.07
CA LEU A 167 -14.84 -2.64 1.75
C LEU A 167 -14.50 -1.48 0.81
N THR A 168 -15.30 -0.42 0.83
CA THR A 168 -15.02 0.82 0.12
C THR A 168 -14.90 1.98 1.11
N ALA A 169 -13.77 2.70 1.05
CA ALA A 169 -13.55 3.93 1.80
C ALA A 169 -13.31 5.09 0.83
N ILE A 170 -14.08 6.17 0.95
CA ILE A 170 -14.03 7.33 0.05
C ILE A 170 -13.94 8.60 0.88
N ASN A 171 -12.93 9.44 0.62
CA ASN A 171 -12.77 10.73 1.28
C ASN A 171 -12.76 10.60 2.82
N VAL A 172 -11.94 9.67 3.34
CA VAL A 172 -11.77 9.45 4.79
C VAL A 172 -10.43 10.04 5.22
N LEU A 173 -10.47 11.01 6.14
CA LEU A 173 -9.30 11.65 6.73
C LEU A 173 -9.10 11.13 8.15
N VAL A 174 -7.87 10.77 8.49
CA VAL A 174 -7.47 10.36 9.85
C VAL A 174 -6.19 11.09 10.25
N LYS A 175 -6.18 11.68 11.45
CA LYS A 175 -5.06 12.51 11.94
C LYS A 175 -4.76 12.29 13.42
N HIS A 176 -3.49 12.03 13.74
CA HIS A 176 -2.97 12.12 15.12
C HIS A 176 -2.69 13.58 15.52
N THR A 177 -2.78 13.82 16.82
CA THR A 177 -2.46 15.13 17.42
C THR A 177 -0.96 15.35 17.57
N ASN A 178 -0.21 14.32 17.96
CA ASN A 178 1.14 14.48 18.52
C ASN A 178 2.23 13.88 17.63
N MET A 179 3.45 14.41 17.77
CA MET A 179 4.65 13.87 17.10
C MET A 179 5.18 12.58 17.74
N THR A 180 4.56 12.11 18.81
CA THR A 180 4.93 10.90 19.56
C THR A 180 4.07 9.69 19.19
N ALA A 181 3.11 9.85 18.27
CA ALA A 181 2.23 8.77 17.84
C ALA A 181 3.00 7.58 17.27
N THR A 182 2.62 6.38 17.69
CA THR A 182 3.24 5.11 17.30
C THR A 182 2.27 4.19 16.57
N ALA A 183 0.98 4.28 16.86
CA ALA A 183 -0.06 3.53 16.18
C ALA A 183 -0.31 4.07 14.76
N PRO A 184 -0.72 3.23 13.80
CA PRO A 184 -1.06 3.70 12.46
C PRO A 184 -2.38 4.48 12.44
N CYS A 185 -2.58 5.34 11.44
CA CYS A 185 -3.89 5.99 11.25
C CYS A 185 -4.97 4.99 10.79
N PHE A 186 -4.61 4.15 9.80
CA PHE A 186 -5.45 3.07 9.29
C PHE A 186 -4.76 1.73 9.53
N TYR A 187 -5.50 0.79 10.12
CA TYR A 187 -5.06 -0.59 10.30
C TYR A 187 -6.06 -1.54 9.64
N ALA A 188 -5.55 -2.48 8.85
CA ALA A 188 -6.34 -3.58 8.35
C ALA A 188 -5.55 -4.88 8.41
N GLU A 189 -6.19 -5.92 8.94
CA GLU A 189 -5.66 -7.27 8.98
C GLU A 189 -6.62 -8.25 8.29
N ALA A 190 -6.05 -9.16 7.50
CA ALA A 190 -6.78 -10.21 6.80
C ALA A 190 -7.94 -9.70 5.90
N LEU A 191 -7.89 -8.43 5.47
CA LEU A 191 -8.85 -7.80 4.58
C LEU A 191 -8.59 -8.15 3.11
N GLN A 192 -9.66 -8.39 2.36
CA GLN A 192 -9.61 -8.69 0.94
C GLN A 192 -10.53 -7.77 0.14
N GLU A 193 -10.17 -7.52 -1.13
CA GLU A 193 -11.04 -6.85 -2.10
C GLU A 193 -11.53 -5.48 -1.61
N ALA A 194 -10.60 -4.64 -1.16
CA ALA A 194 -10.93 -3.33 -0.60
C ALA A 194 -10.38 -2.19 -1.46
N VAL A 195 -11.15 -1.10 -1.53
CA VAL A 195 -10.80 0.10 -2.30
C VAL A 195 -10.84 1.32 -1.40
N PHE A 196 -9.74 2.07 -1.39
CA PHE A 196 -9.59 3.35 -0.70
C PHE A 196 -9.42 4.44 -1.77
N ILE A 197 -10.28 5.46 -1.76
CA ILE A 197 -10.29 6.53 -2.75
C ILE A 197 -10.21 7.87 -2.03
N ASN A 198 -9.20 8.67 -2.36
CA ASN A 198 -8.97 9.99 -1.75
C ASN A 198 -8.94 9.97 -0.22
N CYS A 199 -8.50 8.87 0.39
CA CYS A 199 -8.29 8.79 1.83
C CYS A 199 -6.97 9.46 2.22
N LYS A 200 -6.91 10.09 3.40
CA LYS A 200 -5.72 10.78 3.87
C LYS A 200 -5.36 10.39 5.30
N ALA A 201 -4.08 10.09 5.53
CA ALA A 201 -3.51 9.76 6.83
C ALA A 201 -2.44 10.80 7.23
N PHE A 202 -2.59 11.39 8.41
CA PHE A 202 -1.61 12.30 9.01
C PHE A 202 -1.02 11.66 10.26
N GLY A 203 0.28 11.32 10.20
CA GLY A 203 0.99 10.74 11.33
C GLY A 203 1.12 11.65 12.55
N GLY A 204 1.02 12.97 12.34
CA GLY A 204 1.08 13.96 13.41
C GLY A 204 0.84 15.38 12.90
N PRO A 205 1.29 16.41 13.64
CA PRO A 205 1.19 17.79 13.20
C PRO A 205 2.07 18.05 11.96
N GLU A 206 1.72 19.09 11.21
CA GLU A 206 2.39 19.47 9.96
C GLU A 206 3.82 19.97 10.24
N SER A 207 4.79 19.06 10.17
CA SER A 207 6.18 19.30 10.55
C SER A 207 7.15 18.60 9.60
N TYR A 208 7.98 19.38 8.92
CA TYR A 208 9.00 18.88 8.00
C TYR A 208 10.26 18.34 8.70
N VAL A 209 10.46 18.68 9.98
CA VAL A 209 11.69 18.36 10.72
C VAL A 209 11.51 17.12 11.60
N ASN A 210 10.36 17.02 12.28
CA ASN A 210 10.06 15.95 13.22
C ASN A 210 8.76 15.27 12.81
N GLN A 211 8.84 14.02 12.36
CA GLN A 211 7.69 13.20 12.00
C GLN A 211 7.39 12.17 13.10
N ALA A 212 6.10 11.83 13.28
CA ALA A 212 5.70 10.86 14.30
C ALA A 212 6.10 9.43 13.92
N PRO A 213 6.62 8.59 14.84
CA PRO A 213 7.14 7.24 14.54
C PRO A 213 6.03 6.20 14.25
N CYS A 214 5.09 6.53 13.37
CA CYS A 214 3.97 5.69 12.96
C CYS A 214 3.92 5.50 11.43
N HIS A 215 3.00 4.63 11.00
CA HIS A 215 2.60 4.47 9.59
C HIS A 215 1.30 5.25 9.33
N GLY A 216 1.07 5.68 8.09
CA GLY A 216 -0.25 6.19 7.69
C GLY A 216 -1.23 5.04 7.52
N PHE A 217 -0.89 4.10 6.63
CA PHE A 217 -1.63 2.86 6.41
C PHE A 217 -0.77 1.65 6.79
N LEU A 218 -1.32 0.74 7.58
CA LEU A 218 -0.74 -0.56 7.87
C LEU A 218 -1.69 -1.68 7.43
N PHE A 219 -1.24 -2.46 6.45
CA PHE A 219 -1.94 -3.63 5.93
C PHE A 219 -1.17 -4.89 6.33
N VAL A 220 -1.82 -5.76 7.09
CA VAL A 220 -1.28 -7.05 7.52
C VAL A 220 -2.07 -8.13 6.81
N ASP A 221 -1.40 -9.03 6.08
CA ASP A 221 -2.04 -10.25 5.59
C ASP A 221 -3.25 -10.01 4.66
N CYS A 222 -3.25 -8.89 3.92
CA CYS A 222 -4.37 -8.39 3.12
C CYS A 222 -4.24 -8.72 1.61
N ARG A 223 -5.34 -8.78 0.86
CA ARG A 223 -5.33 -9.11 -0.58
C ARG A 223 -6.24 -8.24 -1.42
N GLY A 224 -5.93 -8.02 -2.69
CA GLY A 224 -6.81 -7.25 -3.59
C GLY A 224 -7.10 -5.84 -3.06
N ILE A 225 -6.07 -5.14 -2.57
CA ILE A 225 -6.21 -3.81 -1.95
C ILE A 225 -5.83 -2.74 -2.97
N THR A 226 -6.73 -1.79 -3.18
CA THR A 226 -6.55 -0.69 -4.12
C THR A 226 -6.57 0.66 -3.40
N LEU A 227 -5.55 1.49 -3.61
CA LEU A 227 -5.47 2.86 -3.13
C LEU A 227 -5.41 3.80 -4.34
N ILE A 228 -6.41 4.68 -4.48
CA ILE A 228 -6.54 5.61 -5.60
C ILE A 228 -6.56 7.03 -5.05
N GLY A 229 -5.56 7.84 -5.42
CA GLY A 229 -5.49 9.25 -4.99
C GLY A 229 -5.34 9.44 -3.49
N CYS A 230 -4.93 8.40 -2.75
CA CYS A 230 -4.72 8.48 -1.31
C CYS A 230 -3.50 9.34 -0.96
N SER A 231 -3.46 9.87 0.26
CA SER A 231 -2.34 10.66 0.75
C SER A 231 -1.87 10.21 2.13
N VAL A 232 -0.56 10.19 2.32
CA VAL A 232 0.10 9.95 3.62
C VAL A 232 1.02 11.11 3.91
N ALA A 233 0.98 11.63 5.14
CA ALA A 233 1.76 12.79 5.51
C ALA A 233 2.35 12.70 6.92
N PHE A 234 3.55 13.26 7.09
CA PHE A 234 4.21 13.47 8.38
C PHE A 234 4.45 12.19 9.20
N THR A 235 4.76 11.10 8.51
CA THR A 235 5.07 9.80 9.11
C THR A 235 6.59 9.58 9.20
N GLY A 236 7.06 9.26 10.39
CA GLY A 236 8.44 8.96 10.74
C GLY A 236 8.88 7.55 10.35
N LEU A 237 7.94 6.70 9.92
CA LEU A 237 8.19 5.43 9.23
C LEU A 237 7.76 5.54 7.76
N HIS A 238 7.61 4.41 7.08
CA HIS A 238 6.99 4.37 5.76
C HIS A 238 5.52 4.78 5.83
N GLY A 239 5.07 5.68 4.95
CA GLY A 239 3.69 6.13 4.95
C GLY A 239 2.69 4.99 4.73
N ILE A 240 3.03 4.03 3.87
CA ILE A 240 2.27 2.79 3.65
C ILE A 240 3.14 1.59 3.97
N SER A 241 2.63 0.68 4.80
CA SER A 241 3.28 -0.57 5.18
C SER A 241 2.39 -1.75 4.81
N ILE A 242 2.93 -2.68 4.03
CA ILE A 242 2.30 -3.93 3.62
C ILE A 242 3.17 -5.06 4.16
N VAL A 243 2.62 -5.86 5.06
CA VAL A 243 3.36 -6.91 5.73
C VAL A 243 2.63 -8.24 5.66
N CYS A 244 3.40 -9.31 5.55
CA CYS A 244 2.92 -10.66 5.80
C CYS A 244 3.28 -11.05 7.24
N SER A 245 2.34 -11.67 7.94
CA SER A 245 2.56 -12.33 9.21
C SER A 245 2.34 -13.83 9.00
N ASN A 246 1.08 -14.23 8.85
CA ASN A 246 0.65 -15.63 8.80
C ASN A 246 0.13 -16.07 7.43
N ARG A 247 -0.12 -15.13 6.49
CA ARG A 247 -0.61 -15.44 5.15
C ARG A 247 0.01 -14.54 4.07
N PRO A 248 -0.13 -14.90 2.78
CA PRO A 248 0.28 -14.02 1.69
C PRO A 248 -0.56 -12.75 1.60
N SER A 249 0.15 -11.62 1.50
CA SER A 249 -0.39 -10.34 1.06
C SER A 249 -0.22 -10.24 -0.45
N THR A 250 -1.31 -10.12 -1.22
CA THR A 250 -1.24 -10.22 -2.69
C THR A 250 -2.21 -9.30 -3.41
N GLY A 251 -1.82 -8.76 -4.56
CA GLY A 251 -2.69 -7.92 -5.38
C GLY A 251 -2.91 -6.54 -4.76
N PHE A 252 -1.84 -5.76 -4.64
CA PHE A 252 -1.91 -4.37 -4.19
C PHE A 252 -1.75 -3.44 -5.39
N PHE A 253 -2.65 -2.47 -5.52
CA PHE A 253 -2.58 -1.44 -6.56
C PHE A 253 -2.62 -0.05 -5.92
N LEU A 254 -1.52 0.69 -6.05
CA LEU A 254 -1.39 2.06 -5.55
C LEU A 254 -1.26 2.99 -6.75
N TYR A 255 -2.23 3.89 -6.92
CA TYR A 255 -2.29 4.79 -8.06
C TYR A 255 -2.53 6.24 -7.62
N GLY A 256 -1.67 7.14 -8.07
CA GLY A 256 -1.81 8.57 -7.79
C GLY A 256 -1.62 8.93 -6.30
N THR A 257 -0.94 8.08 -5.53
CA THR A 257 -0.73 8.30 -4.11
C THR A 257 0.27 9.43 -3.86
N THR A 258 -0.02 10.30 -2.89
CA THR A 258 0.91 11.36 -2.46
C THR A 258 1.53 11.04 -1.10
N ALA A 259 2.86 11.06 -1.00
CA ALA A 259 3.60 10.97 0.24
C ALA A 259 4.26 12.32 0.58
N GLU A 260 3.85 12.93 1.68
CA GLU A 260 4.28 14.26 2.10
C GLU A 260 5.09 14.17 3.40
N SER A 261 6.38 14.52 3.35
CA SER A 261 7.27 14.51 4.53
C SER A 261 7.27 13.18 5.26
N CYS A 262 7.32 12.08 4.51
CA CYS A 262 7.44 10.72 5.06
C CYS A 262 8.91 10.26 5.02
N LYS A 263 9.39 9.55 6.04
CA LYS A 263 10.75 8.95 5.98
C LYS A 263 10.86 7.83 4.94
N GLY A 264 9.77 7.12 4.70
CA GLY A 264 9.65 6.16 3.60
C GLY A 264 8.29 6.29 2.93
N ILE A 265 8.18 5.88 1.67
CA ILE A 265 6.90 5.94 0.94
C ILE A 265 6.15 4.63 1.17
N VAL A 266 6.71 3.52 0.69
CA VAL A 266 6.11 2.19 0.80
C VAL A 266 7.13 1.22 1.34
N LYS A 267 6.72 0.45 2.35
CA LYS A 267 7.40 -0.77 2.78
C LYS A 267 6.52 -1.95 2.42
N ALA A 268 7.08 -2.92 1.70
CA ALA A 268 6.47 -4.21 1.44
C ALA A 268 7.40 -5.29 1.99
N SER A 269 6.92 -6.11 2.92
CA SER A 269 7.75 -7.10 3.63
C SER A 269 7.04 -8.45 3.75
N GLY A 270 7.63 -9.48 3.16
CA GLY A 270 7.26 -10.87 3.41
C GLY A 270 7.63 -11.33 4.83
N SER A 271 7.20 -12.54 5.18
CA SER A 271 7.59 -13.25 6.42
C SER A 271 8.46 -14.47 6.09
N VAL A 272 8.82 -15.28 7.08
CA VAL A 272 9.58 -16.54 6.81
C VAL A 272 8.82 -17.46 5.85
N ASN A 273 7.50 -17.55 5.99
CA ASN A 273 6.65 -18.50 5.26
C ASN A 273 5.80 -17.87 4.16
N SER A 274 5.93 -16.55 3.95
CA SER A 274 5.04 -15.80 3.07
C SER A 274 5.78 -14.67 2.35
N SER A 275 5.27 -14.25 1.20
CA SER A 275 5.77 -13.10 0.43
C SER A 275 4.66 -12.09 0.19
N VAL A 276 5.07 -10.85 -0.05
CA VAL A 276 4.17 -9.88 -0.70
C VAL A 276 4.24 -10.15 -2.19
N SER A 277 3.10 -10.29 -2.86
CA SER A 277 3.07 -10.54 -4.31
C SER A 277 2.13 -9.63 -5.07
N GLN A 278 2.35 -9.47 -6.38
CA GLN A 278 1.47 -8.70 -7.26
C GLN A 278 1.30 -7.25 -6.75
N LEU A 279 2.42 -6.57 -6.54
CA LEU A 279 2.46 -5.18 -6.07
C LEU A 279 2.65 -4.24 -7.26
N TYR A 280 1.68 -3.37 -7.48
CA TYR A 280 1.68 -2.40 -8.57
C TYR A 280 1.61 -1.00 -7.99
N ILE A 281 2.61 -0.19 -8.29
CA ILE A 281 2.72 1.19 -7.83
C ILE A 281 2.94 2.07 -9.05
N ASP A 282 2.00 2.98 -9.28
CA ASP A 282 2.11 3.97 -10.35
C ASP A 282 1.77 5.39 -9.89
N SER A 283 2.45 6.36 -10.50
CA SER A 283 2.17 7.78 -10.33
C SER A 283 2.23 8.28 -8.87
N ILE A 284 3.25 7.85 -8.09
CA ILE A 284 3.46 8.39 -6.74
C ILE A 284 4.14 9.75 -6.79
N ARG A 285 3.55 10.73 -6.09
CA ARG A 285 4.16 12.03 -5.82
C ARG A 285 4.77 12.04 -4.43
N ALA A 286 6.05 12.33 -4.32
CA ALA A 286 6.73 12.54 -3.05
C ALA A 286 7.10 14.02 -2.89
N GLU A 287 6.72 14.64 -1.78
CA GLU A 287 6.98 16.04 -1.44
C GLU A 287 7.58 16.13 -0.04
N GLY A 288 8.48 17.08 0.21
CA GLY A 288 9.06 17.27 1.54
C GLY A 288 10.35 18.09 1.51
N GLY A 289 10.46 19.07 2.40
CA GLY A 289 11.62 19.96 2.49
C GLY A 289 12.78 19.35 3.27
N THR A 290 13.99 19.51 2.74
CA THR A 290 15.33 19.12 3.25
C THR A 290 15.82 17.72 2.88
N GLU A 291 17.11 17.68 2.54
CA GLU A 291 17.90 16.67 1.80
C GLU A 291 17.84 15.21 2.30
N ASN A 292 17.10 14.92 3.38
CA ASN A 292 16.99 13.61 4.02
C ASN A 292 15.61 12.92 3.89
N THR A 293 14.66 13.51 3.15
CA THR A 293 13.37 12.88 2.80
C THR A 293 13.37 12.38 1.36
N ALA A 294 14.46 11.73 0.92
CA ALA A 294 14.40 10.92 -0.29
C ALA A 294 13.44 9.76 -0.03
N GLY A 295 12.18 9.92 -0.44
CA GLY A 295 11.16 8.90 -0.26
C GLY A 295 11.69 7.55 -0.73
N THR A 296 11.65 6.54 0.15
CA THR A 296 12.18 5.22 -0.15
C THR A 296 11.05 4.20 -0.35
N PHE A 297 11.20 3.40 -1.40
CA PHE A 297 10.53 2.12 -1.53
C PHE A 297 11.44 1.04 -0.94
N SER A 298 10.92 0.27 0.01
CA SER A 298 11.65 -0.84 0.66
C SER A 298 10.93 -2.14 0.38
N LEU A 299 11.53 -2.99 -0.46
CA LEU A 299 10.98 -4.26 -0.89
C LEU A 299 11.79 -5.39 -0.27
N ASN A 300 11.16 -6.12 0.66
CA ASN A 300 11.73 -7.29 1.31
C ASN A 300 10.87 -8.51 1.00
N LYS A 301 11.46 -9.51 0.35
CA LYS A 301 10.75 -10.73 -0.07
C LYS A 301 9.45 -10.43 -0.85
N VAL A 302 9.57 -9.55 -1.84
CA VAL A 302 8.48 -9.14 -2.75
C VAL A 302 8.63 -9.88 -4.07
N ILE A 303 7.55 -10.50 -4.54
CA ILE A 303 7.52 -11.30 -5.77
C ILE A 303 6.52 -10.70 -6.76
N GLU A 304 6.88 -10.57 -8.03
CA GLU A 304 5.97 -10.00 -9.06
C GLU A 304 5.51 -8.58 -8.68
N ALA A 305 6.38 -7.59 -8.92
CA ALA A 305 6.03 -6.19 -8.67
C ALA A 305 6.38 -5.29 -9.84
N SER A 306 5.60 -4.22 -10.03
CA SER A 306 5.87 -3.17 -11.00
C SER A 306 5.78 -1.82 -10.31
N ILE A 307 6.88 -1.08 -10.29
CA ILE A 307 7.00 0.18 -9.55
C ILE A 307 7.46 1.28 -10.51
N ASN A 308 6.65 2.33 -10.63
CA ASN A 308 7.08 3.60 -11.17
C ASN A 308 7.54 4.49 -10.00
N SER A 309 8.86 4.58 -9.78
CA SER A 309 9.43 5.27 -8.62
C SER A 309 9.63 6.77 -8.84
N GLY A 310 9.54 7.26 -10.08
CA GLY A 310 9.91 8.64 -10.40
C GLY A 310 11.35 8.92 -9.97
N SER A 311 11.57 10.00 -9.20
CA SER A 311 12.88 10.39 -8.69
C SER A 311 13.25 9.77 -7.33
N ASN A 312 12.41 8.87 -6.81
CA ASN A 312 12.55 8.27 -5.48
C ASN A 312 13.47 7.06 -5.49
N SER A 313 14.03 6.75 -4.32
CA SER A 313 14.94 5.62 -4.14
C SER A 313 14.19 4.31 -3.95
N VAL A 314 14.73 3.22 -4.49
CA VAL A 314 14.16 1.88 -4.38
C VAL A 314 15.23 0.92 -3.87
N THR A 315 14.89 0.12 -2.85
CA THR A 315 15.74 -0.98 -2.38
C THR A 315 15.00 -2.30 -2.57
N ILE A 316 15.59 -3.19 -3.35
CA ILE A 316 15.10 -4.54 -3.63
C ILE A 316 16.07 -5.52 -2.96
N ASP A 317 15.59 -6.27 -1.99
CA ASP A 317 16.43 -7.23 -1.28
C ASP A 317 16.70 -8.52 -2.07
N SER A 318 17.56 -9.39 -1.53
CA SER A 318 17.96 -10.64 -2.19
C SER A 318 16.91 -11.74 -2.22
N GLN A 319 15.84 -11.60 -1.43
CA GLN A 319 14.72 -12.55 -1.40
C GLN A 319 13.58 -12.12 -2.31
N SER A 320 13.66 -10.92 -2.89
CA SER A 320 12.70 -10.42 -3.87
C SER A 320 13.01 -10.94 -5.26
N ALA A 321 11.97 -11.13 -6.08
CA ALA A 321 12.12 -11.61 -7.44
C ALA A 321 11.05 -11.08 -8.39
N LEU A 322 11.34 -11.05 -9.69
CA LEU A 322 10.39 -10.61 -10.72
C LEU A 322 9.86 -9.18 -10.47
N VAL A 323 10.74 -8.29 -10.00
CA VAL A 323 10.42 -6.88 -9.76
C VAL A 323 10.87 -6.04 -10.96
N SER A 324 9.96 -5.25 -11.50
CA SER A 324 10.23 -4.23 -12.53
C SER A 324 10.16 -2.84 -11.92
N VAL A 325 11.19 -2.03 -12.13
CA VAL A 325 11.27 -0.64 -11.66
C VAL A 325 11.48 0.30 -12.84
N SER A 326 10.57 1.25 -13.02
CA SER A 326 10.76 2.43 -13.88
C SER A 326 11.17 3.61 -13.01
N SER A 327 12.38 4.12 -13.21
CA SER A 327 12.96 5.22 -12.41
C SER A 327 13.44 6.37 -13.29
N LEU A 328 13.35 7.61 -12.80
CA LEU A 328 13.99 8.76 -13.43
C LEU A 328 15.50 8.82 -13.14
N ASP A 329 15.99 8.01 -12.20
CA ASP A 329 17.42 7.87 -11.90
C ASP A 329 17.69 6.43 -11.44
N VAL A 330 18.33 5.63 -12.30
CA VAL A 330 18.66 4.24 -11.98
C VAL A 330 19.70 4.12 -10.86
N GLY A 331 20.51 5.17 -10.61
CA GLY A 331 21.48 5.19 -9.52
C GLY A 331 20.83 5.17 -8.13
N LYS A 332 19.54 5.52 -8.04
CA LYS A 332 18.76 5.45 -6.81
C LYS A 332 18.09 4.09 -6.57
N VAL A 333 18.27 3.14 -7.49
CA VAL A 333 17.73 1.78 -7.36
C VAL A 333 18.84 0.82 -6.95
N LYS A 334 18.75 0.30 -5.72
CA LYS A 334 19.62 -0.76 -5.21
C LYS A 334 18.92 -2.10 -5.41
N ASN A 335 19.45 -2.91 -6.31
CA ASN A 335 18.86 -4.19 -6.67
C ASN A 335 19.77 -5.36 -6.24
N SER A 336 19.31 -6.17 -5.29
CA SER A 336 19.91 -7.46 -4.94
C SER A 336 19.02 -8.66 -5.29
N GLY A 337 17.84 -8.41 -5.86
CA GLY A 337 16.83 -9.42 -6.16
C GLY A 337 17.09 -10.21 -7.43
N GLN A 338 16.36 -11.32 -7.59
CA GLN A 338 16.50 -12.23 -8.72
C GLN A 338 15.53 -11.89 -9.85
N ASN A 339 15.96 -12.03 -11.11
CA ASN A 339 15.10 -11.77 -12.29
C ASN A 339 14.39 -10.40 -12.23
N CYS A 340 15.09 -9.36 -11.78
CA CYS A 340 14.56 -8.02 -11.64
C CYS A 340 15.04 -7.14 -12.80
N LEU A 341 14.20 -6.18 -13.20
CA LEU A 341 14.42 -5.26 -14.30
C LEU A 341 14.33 -3.83 -13.79
N VAL A 342 15.32 -3.01 -14.09
CA VAL A 342 15.34 -1.58 -13.78
C VAL A 342 15.56 -0.82 -15.08
N ILE A 343 14.64 0.09 -15.42
CA ILE A 343 14.70 0.95 -16.61
C ILE A 343 14.64 2.40 -16.17
N GLY A 344 15.50 3.25 -16.71
CA GLY A 344 15.48 4.67 -16.36
C GLY A 344 16.59 5.48 -17.00
N LEU A 345 16.75 6.73 -16.56
CA LEU A 345 17.90 7.55 -16.95
C LEU A 345 19.13 7.14 -16.10
N PRO A 346 20.34 7.12 -16.68
CA PRO A 346 21.58 6.90 -15.95
C PRO A 346 21.82 8.04 -14.96
N SER A 347 22.46 7.73 -13.84
CA SER A 347 22.89 8.74 -12.86
C SER A 347 23.96 9.64 -13.48
N GLY A 348 23.65 10.93 -13.70
CA GLY A 348 24.58 11.94 -14.22
C GLY A 348 24.12 12.57 -15.54
N ALA A 349 24.91 13.53 -16.06
CA ALA A 349 24.61 14.37 -17.23
C ALA A 349 24.63 13.63 -18.59
N ASN A 350 24.36 12.32 -18.61
CA ASN A 350 24.34 11.52 -19.83
C ASN A 350 22.91 11.47 -20.39
N ASN A 351 22.73 11.96 -21.62
CA ASN A 351 21.45 11.99 -22.35
C ASN A 351 20.94 10.60 -22.81
N GLY A 352 21.35 9.51 -22.16
CA GLY A 352 21.03 8.13 -22.56
C GLY A 352 19.93 7.50 -21.71
N TYR A 353 19.37 6.37 -22.14
CA TYR A 353 18.57 5.47 -21.30
C TYR A 353 19.46 4.33 -20.78
N SER A 354 19.20 3.89 -19.55
CA SER A 354 19.86 2.76 -18.91
C SER A 354 18.87 1.64 -18.64
N ILE A 355 19.30 0.41 -18.91
CA ILE A 355 18.60 -0.82 -18.57
C ILE A 355 19.54 -1.64 -17.69
N ASN A 356 19.17 -1.85 -16.42
CA ASN A 356 19.88 -2.72 -15.50
C ASN A 356 18.97 -3.92 -15.19
N ALA A 357 19.33 -5.09 -15.73
CA ALA A 357 18.58 -6.32 -15.55
C ALA A 357 19.52 -7.44 -15.12
N SER A 358 19.09 -8.30 -14.21
CA SER A 358 19.85 -9.53 -13.90
C SER A 358 19.79 -10.56 -15.02
N ALA A 359 18.74 -10.50 -15.85
CA ALA A 359 18.64 -11.16 -17.15
C ALA A 359 17.71 -10.34 -18.06
N PHE A 360 18.17 -9.97 -19.26
CA PHE A 360 17.36 -9.26 -20.27
C PHE A 360 17.11 -10.18 -21.46
N SER A 361 15.85 -10.38 -21.86
CA SER A 361 15.50 -11.16 -23.06
C SER A 361 14.47 -10.39 -23.89
N VAL A 362 14.77 -10.07 -25.15
CA VAL A 362 13.79 -9.53 -26.11
C VAL A 362 13.49 -10.60 -27.13
N ALA A 363 12.26 -11.10 -27.17
CA ALA A 363 11.79 -12.05 -28.18
C ALA A 363 10.53 -11.52 -28.85
N LYS A 364 10.46 -11.63 -30.18
CA LYS A 364 9.20 -11.55 -30.94
C LYS A 364 8.81 -12.97 -31.33
N GLU A 365 7.52 -13.30 -31.35
CA GLU A 365 7.04 -14.59 -31.89
C GLU A 365 7.76 -14.89 -33.21
N GLY A 366 8.51 -15.99 -33.24
CA GLY A 366 9.24 -16.48 -34.40
C GLY A 366 10.60 -15.83 -34.73
N THR A 367 11.14 -14.84 -33.99
CA THR A 367 12.49 -14.31 -34.31
C THR A 367 13.27 -13.68 -33.16
N LYS A 368 14.60 -13.87 -33.24
CA LYS A 368 15.71 -13.13 -32.60
C LYS A 368 15.55 -12.82 -31.11
N ILE A 369 16.14 -13.67 -30.26
CA ILE A 369 16.25 -13.44 -28.81
C ILE A 369 17.55 -12.68 -28.51
N ILE A 370 17.49 -11.48 -27.93
CA ILE A 370 18.69 -10.82 -27.35
C ILE A 370 18.74 -11.17 -25.86
N ASN A 371 19.70 -11.98 -25.43
CA ASN A 371 19.94 -12.30 -24.02
C ASN A 371 21.10 -11.48 -23.47
N GLY A 372 20.87 -10.61 -22.50
CA GLY A 372 21.93 -9.90 -21.76
C GLY A 372 22.00 -10.40 -20.31
N ASN A 373 23.18 -10.84 -19.87
CA ASN A 373 23.53 -10.95 -18.45
C ASN A 373 24.75 -10.05 -18.15
N THR A 374 25.21 -10.01 -16.90
CA THR A 374 26.34 -9.16 -16.48
C THR A 374 27.62 -9.35 -17.28
N ASP A 375 27.79 -10.53 -17.90
CA ASP A 375 29.04 -10.96 -18.49
C ASP A 375 28.96 -11.22 -20.02
N LEU A 376 27.75 -11.21 -20.60
CA LEU A 376 27.49 -11.74 -21.94
C LEU A 376 26.21 -11.15 -22.57
N ILE A 377 26.32 -10.69 -23.82
CA ILE A 377 25.19 -10.35 -24.71
C ILE A 377 25.13 -11.39 -25.83
N GLU A 378 24.07 -12.18 -25.90
CA GLU A 378 23.84 -13.16 -26.96
C GLU A 378 22.66 -12.75 -27.86
N MET A 379 22.73 -13.05 -29.15
CA MET A 379 21.55 -13.08 -30.02
C MET A 379 21.31 -14.50 -30.50
N HIS A 380 20.07 -14.98 -30.42
CA HIS A 380 19.67 -16.31 -30.89
C HIS A 380 18.62 -16.21 -32.00
N ALA A 381 18.74 -17.00 -33.08
CA ALA A 381 17.70 -17.11 -34.10
C ALA A 381 17.25 -18.58 -34.21
N SER A 382 15.94 -18.82 -34.17
CA SER A 382 15.35 -20.17 -34.29
C SER A 382 15.96 -21.19 -33.33
N GLY A 383 16.24 -20.78 -32.08
CA GLY A 383 16.83 -21.63 -31.05
C GLY A 383 18.34 -21.85 -31.14
N ALA A 384 19.01 -21.31 -32.17
CA ALA A 384 20.47 -21.35 -32.30
C ALA A 384 21.10 -20.02 -31.90
N ARG A 385 22.21 -20.07 -31.18
CA ARG A 385 23.03 -18.88 -30.87
C ARG A 385 23.70 -18.35 -32.14
N VAL A 386 23.44 -17.09 -32.47
CA VAL A 386 23.93 -16.39 -33.67
C VAL A 386 25.01 -15.36 -33.34
N VAL A 387 24.92 -14.71 -32.17
CA VAL A 387 25.88 -13.72 -31.68
C VAL A 387 26.12 -13.97 -30.19
N ALA A 388 27.36 -13.77 -29.73
CA ALA A 388 27.74 -13.77 -28.33
C ALA A 388 28.86 -12.74 -28.14
N ILE A 389 28.69 -11.80 -27.21
CA ILE A 389 29.63 -10.70 -26.94
C ILE A 389 29.88 -10.66 -25.44
N ASN A 390 31.11 -10.89 -25.00
CA ASN A 390 31.47 -10.75 -23.59
C ASN A 390 31.47 -9.26 -23.19
N TYR A 391 30.90 -8.94 -22.02
CA TYR A 391 30.77 -7.60 -21.43
C TYR A 391 31.18 -7.65 -19.94
N PRO A 392 31.64 -6.58 -19.26
CA PRO A 392 32.05 -5.28 -19.80
C PRO A 392 33.36 -5.36 -20.58
N TRP A 393 33.55 -4.41 -21.51
CA TRP A 393 34.83 -4.24 -22.20
C TRP A 393 35.86 -3.64 -21.24
N SER A 394 36.98 -4.32 -20.99
CA SER A 394 38.12 -3.65 -20.35
C SER A 394 38.68 -2.58 -21.28
N GLU A 395 39.13 -1.47 -20.71
CA GLU A 395 39.75 -0.35 -21.42
C GLU A 395 40.86 -0.86 -22.37
N GLY A 396 40.81 -0.48 -23.65
CA GLY A 396 41.77 -0.92 -24.67
C GLY A 396 41.42 -2.19 -25.47
N ASN A 397 40.27 -2.85 -25.23
CA ASN A 397 39.80 -3.93 -26.09
C ASN A 397 38.98 -3.40 -27.29
N THR A 398 39.20 -3.97 -28.47
CA THR A 398 38.33 -3.81 -29.65
C THR A 398 37.78 -5.18 -30.04
N SER A 399 36.49 -5.27 -30.34
CA SER A 399 35.87 -6.50 -30.85
C SER A 399 35.86 -6.50 -32.38
N LEU A 400 36.23 -7.62 -33.01
CA LEU A 400 36.12 -7.82 -34.46
C LEU A 400 34.99 -8.83 -34.74
N SER A 401 34.07 -8.46 -35.62
CA SER A 401 33.06 -9.39 -36.13
C SER A 401 33.62 -10.17 -37.32
N LEU A 402 33.66 -11.50 -37.24
CA LEU A 402 34.07 -12.36 -38.35
C LEU A 402 32.85 -13.11 -38.88
N LEU A 403 32.43 -12.77 -40.10
CA LEU A 403 31.34 -13.45 -40.81
C LEU A 403 31.96 -14.53 -41.72
N THR A 404 31.68 -15.81 -41.46
CA THR A 404 32.03 -16.90 -42.39
C THR A 404 30.79 -17.41 -43.11
N ASN A 405 30.90 -17.58 -44.43
CA ASN A 405 29.79 -18.01 -45.28
C ASN A 405 29.62 -19.54 -45.28
N ARG A 406 28.35 -19.95 -45.21
CA ARG A 406 27.71 -21.20 -45.70
C ARG A 406 27.59 -22.41 -44.79
N LYS A 407 28.50 -22.70 -43.85
CA LYS A 407 28.33 -23.83 -42.89
C LYS A 407 29.05 -23.68 -41.54
N GLY A 408 29.66 -22.51 -41.25
CA GLY A 408 30.43 -22.28 -40.03
C GLY A 408 29.60 -21.68 -38.89
N LYS A 409 30.01 -21.95 -37.64
CA LYS A 409 29.50 -21.23 -36.46
C LYS A 409 29.80 -19.74 -36.63
N MET A 410 28.80 -18.88 -36.41
CA MET A 410 29.01 -17.43 -36.29
C MET A 410 29.44 -17.12 -34.85
N GLY A 411 30.50 -16.34 -34.69
CA GLY A 411 31.05 -15.99 -33.38
C GLY A 411 31.83 -14.69 -33.43
N PHE A 412 31.90 -14.01 -32.29
CA PHE A 412 32.82 -12.90 -32.06
C PHE A 412 34.01 -13.47 -31.31
N GLU A 413 35.22 -13.30 -31.83
CA GLU A 413 36.44 -13.66 -31.12
C GLU A 413 37.06 -12.40 -30.51
N ARG A 414 37.65 -12.55 -29.32
CA ARG A 414 38.43 -11.46 -28.72
C ARG A 414 39.67 -11.25 -29.58
N VAL A 415 39.90 -10.01 -29.96
CA VAL A 415 41.11 -9.65 -30.68
C VAL A 415 42.00 -8.83 -29.77
N MET A 416 43.25 -9.27 -29.65
CA MET A 416 44.28 -8.51 -28.94
C MET A 416 44.93 -7.54 -29.92
N LEU A 417 44.98 -6.26 -29.53
CA LEU A 417 45.81 -5.28 -30.20
C LEU A 417 47.26 -5.50 -29.78
N GLY A 418 48.14 -5.70 -30.75
CA GLY A 418 49.58 -5.71 -30.49
C GLY A 418 50.08 -4.36 -29.98
N GLU A 419 51.30 -4.36 -29.45
CA GLU A 419 52.02 -3.13 -29.08
C GLU A 419 52.14 -2.17 -30.27
N GLU A 420 52.44 -0.90 -29.97
CA GLU A 420 52.64 0.12 -30.99
C GLU A 420 53.69 -0.35 -32.01
N ASN A 421 53.38 -0.25 -33.31
CA ASN A 421 54.23 -0.72 -34.40
C ASN A 421 54.48 -2.25 -34.48
N SER A 422 53.63 -3.08 -33.88
CA SER A 422 53.73 -4.55 -33.98
C SER A 422 53.59 -5.12 -35.40
N ALA A 423 53.16 -4.34 -36.41
CA ALA A 423 53.15 -4.74 -37.82
C ALA A 423 54.36 -4.21 -38.62
N GLY A 424 55.36 -3.59 -37.96
CA GLY A 424 56.63 -3.16 -38.57
C GLY A 424 56.52 -1.98 -39.56
N THR A 425 55.36 -1.31 -39.65
CA THR A 425 55.05 -0.26 -40.65
C THR A 425 54.39 0.98 -40.04
N GLY A 426 54.49 1.15 -38.71
CA GLY A 426 53.78 2.18 -37.93
C GLY A 426 52.37 1.75 -37.50
N PHE A 427 51.88 0.60 -37.97
CA PHE A 427 50.57 0.06 -37.62
C PHE A 427 50.66 -1.02 -36.52
N ARG A 428 49.58 -1.17 -35.75
CA ARG A 428 49.43 -2.26 -34.76
C ARG A 428 48.95 -3.52 -35.46
N ALA A 429 49.60 -4.64 -35.19
CA ALA A 429 49.14 -5.95 -35.65
C ALA A 429 47.90 -6.37 -34.86
N LEU A 430 46.91 -6.86 -35.60
CA LEU A 430 45.68 -7.39 -35.04
C LEU A 430 45.83 -8.91 -34.85
N LYS A 431 45.88 -9.40 -33.61
CA LYS A 431 45.97 -10.84 -33.32
C LYS A 431 44.59 -11.40 -32.95
N ILE A 432 44.01 -12.17 -33.85
CA ILE A 432 42.85 -13.02 -33.58
C ILE A 432 43.40 -14.33 -33.02
N ALA A 433 43.14 -14.62 -31.74
CA ALA A 433 43.54 -15.89 -31.16
C ALA A 433 42.55 -16.96 -31.58
N ASN A 434 42.84 -17.62 -32.71
CA ASN A 434 42.29 -18.94 -33.03
C ASN A 434 43.40 -19.79 -33.66
#